data_AF-A0A437JI85-F1
#
_entry.id   AF-A0A437JI85-F1
#
_cell.length_a   1.000
_cell.length_b   1.000
_cell.length_c   1.000
_cell.angle_alpha   90.00
_cell.angle_beta   90.00
_cell.angle_gamma   90.00
#
_symmetry.space_group_name_H-M   'P 1'
#
loop_
_entity.id
_entity.type
_entity.pdbx_description
1 polymer ?
#
loop_
_entity_poly.entity_id
_entity_poly.type
_entity_poly.pdbx_seq_one_letter_code
_entity_poly.pdbx_strand_id
1 'polypeptide(L)' 'MTSSFMLAVHLKTAQQFKEQGHDLQYVVKHFHKVGIPEDEIPELLPLLGFALDADPLALRSTSHKD' A
#
# COMPACT_ATOMS: atom_id res chain seq x y z
N MET A 1 0.87 2.12 20.00
CA MET A 1 0.87 3.46 19.37
C MET A 1 2.24 3.72 18.79
N THR A 2 2.36 3.61 17.47
CA THR A 2 3.54 4.07 16.74
C THR A 2 3.54 5.60 16.82
N SER A 3 4.61 6.22 17.32
CA SER A 3 4.70 7.69 17.37
C SER A 3 4.53 8.28 15.96
N SER A 4 3.92 9.47 15.83
CA SER A 4 3.72 10.13 14.53
C SER A 4 5.03 10.27 13.73
N PHE A 5 6.15 10.43 14.43
CA PHE A 5 7.48 10.41 13.80
C PHE A 5 7.83 9.05 13.19
N MET A 6 7.60 7.96 13.94
CA MET A 6 7.86 6.60 13.46
C MET A 6 6.95 6.24 12.28
N LEU A 7 5.68 6.68 12.32
CA LEU A 7 4.76 6.51 11.20
C LEU A 7 5.30 7.20 9.92
N ALA A 8 5.80 8.43 10.03
CA ALA A 8 6.38 9.14 8.90
C ALA A 8 7.62 8.44 8.32
N VAL A 9 8.47 7.85 9.18
CA VAL A 9 9.62 7.04 8.74
C VAL A 9 9.15 5.82 7.93
N HIS A 10 8.16 5.08 8.43
CA HIS A 10 7.63 3.90 7.75
C HIS A 10 6.90 4.24 6.45
N LEU A 11 6.18 5.36 6.39
CA LEU A 11 5.60 5.88 5.15
C LEU A 11 6.68 6.18 4.12
N LYS A 12 7.78 6.83 4.52
CA LYS A 12 8.90 7.12 3.61
C LYS A 12 9.57 5.84 3.11
N THR A 13 9.77 4.85 3.98
CA THR A 13 10.30 3.54 3.57
C THR A 13 9.35 2.82 2.62
N ALA A 14 8.05 2.84 2.86
CA ALA A 14 7.05 2.26 1.96
C ALA A 14 7.01 2.96 0.60
N GLN A 15 7.18 4.29 0.57
CA GLN A 15 7.31 5.06 -0.67
C GLN A 15 8.51 4.61 -1.49
N GLN A 16 9.66 4.38 -0.83
CA GLN A 16 10.86 3.87 -1.50
C GLN A 16 10.64 2.46 -2.09
N PHE A 17 9.84 1.62 -1.42
CA PHE A 17 9.52 0.30 -1.98
C PHE A 17 8.75 0.43 -3.30
N LYS A 18 7.76 1.32 -3.35
CA LYS A 18 7.04 1.61 -4.60
C LYS A 18 7.98 2.12 -5.70
N GLU A 19 8.89 3.04 -5.37
CA GLU A 19 9.89 3.57 -6.33
C GLU A 19 10.85 2.49 -6.84
N GLN A 20 11.11 1.45 -6.05
CA GLN A 20 11.91 0.27 -6.44
C GLN A 20 11.11 -0.76 -7.25
N GLY A 21 9.82 -0.52 -7.51
CA GLY A 21 8.95 -1.41 -8.27
C GLY A 21 8.31 -2.53 -7.43
N HIS A 22 8.34 -2.44 -6.10
CA HIS A 22 7.60 -3.37 -5.26
C HIS A 22 6.10 -3.11 -5.33
N ASP A 23 5.31 -4.19 -5.22
CA ASP A 23 3.86 -4.15 -5.29
C ASP A 23 3.20 -3.74 -3.96
N LEU A 24 1.87 -3.61 -4.01
CA LEU A 24 1.03 -3.31 -2.86
C LEU A 24 1.23 -4.32 -1.71
N GLN A 25 1.34 -5.61 -2.04
CA GLN A 25 1.44 -6.68 -1.04
C GLN A 25 2.73 -6.58 -0.24
N TYR A 26 3.83 -6.19 -0.89
CA TYR A 26 5.09 -5.93 -0.23
C TYR A 26 5.00 -4.76 0.77
N VAL A 27 4.30 -3.69 0.39
CA VAL A 27 4.07 -2.52 1.26
C VAL A 27 3.17 -2.87 2.46
N VAL A 28 2.07 -3.60 2.24
CA VAL A 28 1.19 -4.07 3.32
C VAL A 28 1.95 -4.97 4.28
N LYS A 29 2.78 -5.88 3.77
CA LYS A 29 3.64 -6.74 4.60
C LYS A 29 4.63 -5.94 5.44
N HIS A 30 5.16 -4.82 4.92
CA HIS A 30 6.00 -3.92 5.70
C HIS A 30 5.23 -3.34 6.89
N PHE A 31 4.03 -2.81 6.66
CA PHE A 31 3.19 -2.23 7.70
C PHE A 31 2.83 -3.22 8.81
N HIS A 32 2.46 -4.46 8.46
CA HIS A 32 2.26 -5.52 9.45
C HIS A 32 3.53 -5.81 10.26
N LYS A 33 4.70 -5.86 9.61
CA LYS A 33 5.98 -6.14 10.27
C LYS A 33 6.35 -5.07 11.31
N VAL A 34 5.97 -3.82 11.08
CA VAL A 34 6.29 -2.70 11.98
C VAL A 34 5.14 -2.39 12.95
N GLY A 35 4.10 -3.22 12.96
CA GLY A 35 3.00 -3.15 13.92
C GLY A 35 1.97 -2.06 13.64
N ILE A 36 1.80 -1.65 12.38
CA ILE A 36 0.63 -0.83 12.01
C ILE A 36 -0.63 -1.71 12.01
N PRO A 37 -1.72 -1.27 12.65
CA PRO A 37 -2.99 -2.00 12.67
C PRO A 37 -3.59 -2.20 11.28
N GLU A 38 -4.27 -3.33 11.08
CA GLU A 38 -4.88 -3.71 9.80
C GLU A 38 -5.97 -2.71 9.34
N ASP A 39 -6.66 -2.11 10.30
CA ASP A 39 -7.68 -1.07 10.08
C ASP A 39 -7.08 0.30 9.67
N GLU A 40 -5.84 0.60 10.08
CA GLU A 40 -5.15 1.84 9.70
C GLU A 40 -4.48 1.75 8.32
N ILE A 41 -4.07 0.55 7.88
CA ILE A 41 -3.34 0.36 6.61
C ILE A 41 -4.09 0.93 5.39
N PRO A 42 -5.40 0.68 5.20
CA PRO A 42 -6.16 1.28 4.10
C PRO A 42 -6.09 2.80 4.06
N GLU A 43 -5.96 3.49 5.20
CA GLU A 43 -5.84 4.96 5.23
C GLU A 43 -4.46 5.45 4.78
N LEU A 44 -3.42 4.61 4.92
CA LEU A 44 -2.04 4.93 4.57
C LEU A 44 -1.72 4.66 3.09
N LEU A 45 -2.38 3.67 2.48
CA LEU A 45 -2.12 3.26 1.10
C LEU A 45 -2.35 4.38 0.05
N PRO A 46 -3.43 5.19 0.13
CA PRO A 46 -3.62 6.34 -0.74
C PRO A 46 -2.51 7.39 -0.66
N LEU A 47 -1.89 7.56 0.52
CA LEU A 47 -0.79 8.52 0.72
C LEU A 47 0.46 8.13 -0.08
N LEU A 48 0.61 6.85 -0.38
CA LEU A 48 1.68 6.30 -1.22
C LEU A 48 1.27 6.24 -2.70
N GLY A 49 0.05 6.69 -3.03
CA GLY A 49 -0.53 6.61 -4.37
C GLY A 49 -0.79 5.17 -4.81
N PHE A 50 -1.08 4.26 -3.88
CA PHE A 50 -1.80 3.04 -4.22
C PHE A 50 -3.28 3.42 -4.29
N ALA A 51 -3.88 3.31 -5.48
CA ALA A 51 -5.32 3.38 -5.59
C ALA A 51 -5.87 2.20 -4.79
N LEU A 52 -6.65 2.49 -3.74
CA LEU A 52 -7.66 1.54 -3.32
C LEU A 52 -8.70 1.59 -4.42
N ASP A 53 -8.53 0.78 -5.47
CA ASP A 53 -9.54 0.60 -6.50
C ASP A 53 -10.79 0.05 -5.81
N ALA A 54 -11.62 0.95 -5.28
CA ALA A 54 -13.03 0.74 -5.03
C ALA A 54 -13.79 0.72 -6.37
N ASP A 55 -13.17 0.15 -7.41
CA ASP A 55 -13.78 -0.04 -8.70
C ASP A 55 -14.17 -1.52 -8.84
N PRO A 56 -15.41 -1.90 -8.49
CA PRO A 56 -15.90 -3.26 -8.66
C PRO A 56 -15.93 -3.72 -10.14
N LEU A 57 -15.53 -2.89 -11.11
CA LEU A 57 -15.54 -3.20 -12.54
C LEU A 57 -14.14 -3.38 -13.16
N ALA A 58 -13.04 -3.10 -12.44
CA ALA A 58 -11.68 -3.22 -12.99
C ALA A 58 -11.23 -4.67 -13.30
N LEU A 59 -11.94 -5.69 -12.78
CA LEU A 59 -11.68 -7.11 -13.07
C LEU A 59 -12.23 -7.61 -14.41
N ARG A 60 -12.77 -6.72 -15.27
CA ARG A 60 -13.45 -7.11 -16.51
C ARG A 60 -12.84 -6.56 -17.79
N SER A 61 -11.55 -6.32 -17.87
CA SER A 61 -10.87 -6.07 -19.14
C SER A 61 -9.37 -6.30 -18.93
N THR A 62 -8.86 -7.52 -19.05
CA THR A 62 -8.11 -7.89 -20.26
C THR A 62 -8.16 -9.41 -20.49
N SER A 63 -9.25 -9.89 -21.09
CA SER A 63 -9.15 -11.03 -22.00
C SER A 63 -8.91 -10.45 -23.39
N HIS A 64 -7.64 -10.32 -23.78
CA HIS A 64 -7.27 -10.19 -25.18
C HIS A 64 -6.36 -11.38 -25.48
N LYS A 65 -7.00 -12.42 -26.01
CA LYS A 65 -6.39 -13.62 -26.55
C LYS A 65 -6.20 -13.37 -28.05
N ASP A 66 -4.98 -13.65 -28.52
CA ASP A 66 -4.52 -13.92 -29.89
C ASP A 66 -5.48 -13.61 -31.05
#